data_AF-A0A1C6I3N3-F1
#
_entry.id   AF-A0A1C6I3N3-F1
#
_cell.length_a   1.000
_cell.length_b   1.000
_cell.length_c   1.000
_cell.angle_alpha   90.00
_cell.angle_beta   90.00
_cell.angle_gamma   90.00
#
_symmetry.space_group_name_H-M   'P 1'
#
loop_
_entity.id
_entity.type
_entity.pdbx_description
1 polymer ?
#
loop_
_entity_poly.entity_id
_entity_poly.type
_entity_poly.pdbx_seq_one_letter_code
_entity_poly.pdbx_strand_id
1 'polypeptide(L)'
;MIQKVTVKSWKSYEQHTPKGNEKMKKQEQQKNGCRERSLASISRRVSSGAMLVALAMIFSYVESLIPINLGIPGIKLGVANLVTVTGLYILAPMEVLLVVILRVLLVGFMFGNGMSILYSLAGGILSFLVMLLLKRIKGFSMIGISIAGGVSHNIGQIVVAMCVLENTKLIYYLPVLMIAGTVTGILIGVVSRKILPAVSQGAGAERKNK
;
A
#
# COMPACT_ATOMS: atom_id res chain seq x y z
N MET A 1 12.46 -63.00 0.20
CA MET A 1 13.00 -63.12 -1.17
C MET A 1 12.47 -62.03 -2.13
N ILE A 2 11.99 -60.87 -1.65
CA ILE A 2 11.35 -59.84 -2.51
C ILE A 2 12.09 -58.47 -2.50
N GLN A 3 12.99 -58.20 -1.55
CA GLN A 3 13.77 -56.95 -1.53
C GLN A 3 15.11 -56.99 -2.30
N LYS A 4 15.58 -58.15 -2.75
CA LYS A 4 16.88 -58.26 -3.45
C LYS A 4 16.78 -58.09 -4.98
N VAL A 5 15.58 -58.06 -5.55
CA VAL A 5 15.37 -57.93 -7.00
C VAL A 5 15.36 -56.47 -7.44
N THR A 6 14.89 -55.54 -6.60
CA THR A 6 14.80 -54.13 -6.95
C THR A 6 16.17 -53.46 -6.99
N VAL A 7 17.04 -53.64 -5.99
CA VAL A 7 18.35 -52.93 -5.98
C VAL A 7 19.29 -53.38 -7.11
N LYS A 8 19.18 -54.63 -7.58
CA LYS A 8 20.01 -55.17 -8.67
C LYS A 8 19.60 -54.63 -10.06
N SER A 9 18.33 -54.23 -10.22
CA SER A 9 17.81 -53.63 -11.45
C SER A 9 18.25 -52.16 -11.62
N TRP A 10 18.37 -51.41 -10.53
CA TRP A 10 18.74 -49.98 -10.57
C TRP A 10 20.18 -49.75 -11.06
N LYS A 11 21.11 -50.64 -10.70
CA LYS A 11 22.53 -50.51 -11.10
C LYS A 11 22.74 -50.76 -12.60
N SER A 12 21.79 -51.41 -13.28
CA SER A 12 21.85 -51.67 -14.72
C SER A 12 21.29 -50.51 -15.57
N TYR A 13 20.56 -49.57 -14.98
CA TYR A 13 20.00 -48.39 -15.67
C TYR A 13 20.90 -47.15 -15.60
N GLU A 14 21.88 -47.11 -14.68
CA GLU A 14 22.81 -45.97 -14.56
C GLU A 14 23.93 -45.94 -15.61
N GLN A 15 24.14 -47.03 -16.36
CA GLN A 15 25.27 -47.14 -17.29
C GLN A 15 25.01 -46.59 -18.71
N HIS A 16 23.77 -46.22 -19.05
CA HIS A 16 23.46 -45.62 -20.35
C HIS A 16 22.54 -44.41 -20.18
N THR A 17 23.09 -43.21 -19.91
CA THR A 17 22.59 -41.89 -20.36
C THR A 17 23.30 -40.72 -19.63
N PRO A 18 24.62 -40.52 -19.84
CA PRO A 18 25.32 -39.36 -19.24
C PRO A 18 24.70 -38.00 -19.64
N LYS A 19 24.08 -37.91 -20.82
CA LYS A 19 23.44 -36.67 -21.32
C LYS A 19 22.06 -36.36 -20.71
N GLY A 20 21.37 -37.34 -20.10
CA GLY A 20 20.04 -37.17 -19.51
C GLY A 20 20.09 -36.54 -18.11
N ASN A 21 21.01 -37.04 -17.27
CA ASN A 21 21.20 -36.57 -15.90
C ASN A 21 21.73 -35.13 -15.81
N GLU A 22 22.58 -34.69 -16.74
CA GLU A 22 23.04 -33.29 -16.77
C GLU A 22 21.92 -32.31 -17.17
N LYS A 23 21.04 -32.70 -18.10
CA LYS A 23 19.90 -31.87 -18.51
C LYS A 23 18.87 -31.74 -17.39
N MET A 24 18.59 -32.83 -16.67
CA MET A 24 17.69 -32.79 -15.50
C MET A 24 18.27 -31.94 -14.37
N LYS A 25 19.56 -32.07 -14.03
CA LYS A 25 20.22 -31.24 -13.01
C LYS A 25 20.21 -29.75 -13.37
N LYS A 26 20.43 -29.41 -14.64
CA LYS A 26 20.37 -28.02 -15.14
C LYS A 26 18.95 -27.46 -15.07
N GLN A 27 17.92 -28.25 -15.41
CA GLN A 27 16.52 -27.83 -15.30
C GLN A 27 16.11 -27.61 -13.84
N GLU A 28 16.55 -28.46 -12.91
CA GLU A 28 16.21 -28.35 -11.49
C GLU A 28 16.92 -27.17 -10.83
N GLN A 29 18.20 -26.93 -11.14
CA GLN A 29 18.91 -25.71 -10.73
C GLN A 29 18.28 -24.45 -11.32
N GLN A 30 17.85 -24.48 -12.59
CA GLN A 30 17.20 -23.33 -13.21
C GLN A 30 15.80 -23.07 -12.62
N LYS A 31 15.06 -24.12 -12.27
CA LYS A 31 13.77 -24.03 -11.58
C LYS A 31 13.95 -23.49 -10.16
N ASN A 32 14.97 -23.95 -9.43
CA ASN A 32 15.30 -23.46 -8.09
C ASN A 32 15.76 -22.00 -8.12
N GLY A 33 16.63 -21.62 -9.06
CA GLY A 33 17.04 -20.22 -9.23
C GLY A 33 15.93 -19.29 -9.74
N CYS A 34 14.93 -19.81 -10.46
CA CYS A 34 13.71 -19.07 -10.80
C CYS A 34 12.80 -18.91 -9.58
N ARG A 35 12.67 -19.97 -8.76
CA ARG A 35 11.90 -19.98 -7.51
C ARG A 35 12.49 -19.04 -6.45
N GLU A 36 13.81 -19.05 -6.26
CA GLU A 36 14.52 -18.12 -5.37
C GLU A 36 14.41 -16.67 -5.84
N ARG A 37 14.52 -16.41 -7.15
CA ARG A 37 14.29 -15.05 -7.70
C ARG A 37 12.85 -14.59 -7.50
N SER A 38 11.87 -15.49 -7.66
CA SER A 38 10.47 -15.21 -7.39
C SER A 38 10.24 -14.89 -5.90
N LEU A 39 10.77 -15.71 -4.99
CA LEU A 39 10.69 -15.49 -3.54
C LEU A 39 11.37 -14.20 -3.08
N ALA A 40 12.54 -13.87 -3.64
CA ALA A 40 13.25 -12.62 -3.36
C ALA A 40 12.44 -11.40 -3.85
N SER A 41 11.80 -11.49 -5.02
CA SER A 41 10.96 -10.42 -5.55
C SER A 41 9.69 -10.19 -4.71
N ILE A 42 9.08 -11.26 -4.19
CA ILE A 42 7.94 -11.20 -3.28
C ILE A 42 8.36 -10.54 -1.97
N SER A 43 9.47 -10.99 -1.38
CA SER A 43 9.99 -10.45 -0.12
C SER A 43 10.28 -8.94 -0.20
N ARG A 44 10.83 -8.49 -1.33
CA ARG A 44 11.08 -7.05 -1.59
C ARG A 44 9.79 -6.23 -1.69
N ARG A 45 8.76 -6.76 -2.36
CA ARG A 45 7.45 -6.09 -2.48
C ARG A 45 6.77 -5.98 -1.12
N VAL A 46 6.76 -7.07 -0.35
CA VAL A 46 6.19 -7.09 1.00
C VAL A 46 6.93 -6.13 1.92
N SER A 47 8.26 -6.11 1.89
CA SER A 47 9.08 -5.18 2.69
C SER A 47 8.79 -3.71 2.34
N SER A 48 8.66 -3.39 1.05
CA SER A 48 8.32 -2.04 0.60
C SER A 48 6.93 -1.60 1.08
N GLY A 49 5.95 -2.50 0.98
CA GLY A 49 4.60 -2.26 1.51
C GLY A 49 4.60 -2.06 3.03
N ALA A 50 5.35 -2.88 3.76
CA ALA A 50 5.47 -2.78 5.22
C ALA A 50 6.11 -1.45 5.65
N MET A 51 7.15 -0.98 4.95
CA MET A 51 7.75 0.34 5.22
C MET A 51 6.76 1.49 4.98
N LEU A 52 5.96 1.42 3.90
CA LEU A 52 4.90 2.40 3.68
C LEU A 52 3.83 2.36 4.77
N VAL A 53 3.41 1.17 5.21
CA VAL A 53 2.46 1.00 6.32
C VAL A 53 3.03 1.61 7.60
N ALA A 54 4.29 1.32 7.94
CA ALA A 54 4.95 1.87 9.12
C ALA A 54 4.99 3.40 9.09
N LEU A 55 5.35 3.97 7.93
CA LEU A 55 5.31 5.42 7.73
C LEU A 55 3.88 5.99 7.87
N ALA A 56 2.88 5.25 7.37
CA ALA A 56 1.46 5.60 7.53
C ALA A 56 1.04 5.63 8.98
N MET A 57 1.48 4.65 9.75
CA MET A 57 1.19 4.54 11.17
C MET A 57 1.81 5.70 11.93
N ILE A 58 3.06 6.06 11.64
CA ILE A 58 3.72 7.22 12.26
C ILE A 58 2.96 8.51 11.96
N PHE A 59 2.65 8.79 10.70
CA PHE A 59 1.89 10.00 10.35
C PHE A 59 0.48 10.01 10.94
N SER A 60 -0.21 8.87 10.91
CA SER A 60 -1.54 8.73 11.50
C SER A 60 -1.51 8.86 13.02
N TYR A 61 -0.40 8.48 13.65
CA TYR A 61 -0.17 8.63 15.08
C TYR A 61 0.10 10.09 15.44
N VAL A 62 0.99 10.77 14.72
CA VAL A 62 1.21 12.23 14.88
C VAL A 62 -0.09 13.01 14.69
N GLU A 63 -0.91 12.63 13.71
CA GLU A 63 -2.23 13.20 13.51
C GLU A 63 -3.19 12.90 14.65
N SER A 64 -3.12 11.71 15.27
CA SER A 64 -3.93 11.39 16.46
C SER A 64 -3.48 12.16 17.72
N LEU A 65 -2.21 12.57 17.79
CA LEU A 65 -1.67 13.40 18.87
C LEU A 65 -2.08 14.86 18.76
N ILE A 66 -2.54 15.31 17.58
CA ILE A 66 -3.10 16.65 17.37
C ILE A 66 -4.63 16.48 17.31
N PRO A 67 -5.34 16.48 18.47
CA PRO A 67 -6.79 16.34 18.49
C PRO A 67 -7.45 17.61 17.94
N ILE A 68 -7.58 17.70 16.62
CA ILE A 68 -8.34 18.77 15.98
C ILE A 68 -9.82 18.41 16.08
N ASN A 69 -10.44 18.76 17.20
CA ASN A 69 -11.88 18.66 17.39
C ASN A 69 -12.59 19.77 16.60
N LEU A 70 -12.76 19.56 15.29
CA LEU A 70 -13.58 20.41 14.41
C LEU A 70 -15.09 20.18 14.64
N GLY A 71 -15.51 20.08 15.91
CA GLY A 71 -16.89 19.82 16.29
C GLY A 71 -17.37 18.37 16.16
N ILE A 72 -16.59 17.46 15.54
CA ILE A 72 -16.91 16.04 15.44
C ILE A 72 -15.74 15.16 15.90
N PRO A 73 -15.94 14.31 16.93
CA PRO A 73 -14.90 13.40 17.37
C PRO A 73 -14.60 12.36 16.29
N GLY A 74 -13.33 12.29 15.87
CA GLY A 74 -12.84 11.29 14.91
C GLY A 74 -12.62 11.78 13.49
N ILE A 75 -12.88 13.05 13.17
CA ILE A 75 -12.42 13.67 11.92
C ILE A 75 -10.92 13.93 12.03
N LYS A 76 -10.19 13.57 10.97
CA LYS A 76 -8.74 13.73 10.87
C LYS A 76 -8.44 14.75 9.76
N LEU A 77 -7.28 15.41 9.85
CA LEU A 77 -6.84 16.40 8.86
C LEU A 77 -6.65 15.81 7.45
N GLY A 78 -6.54 14.50 7.34
CA GLY A 78 -6.27 13.79 6.09
C GLY A 78 -4.78 13.56 5.86
N VAL A 79 -3.92 13.77 6.87
CA VAL A 79 -2.48 13.51 6.76
C VAL A 79 -2.21 12.04 6.49
N ALA A 80 -3.01 11.15 7.08
CA ALA A 80 -2.94 9.72 6.79
C ALA A 80 -3.10 9.38 5.29
N ASN A 81 -3.84 10.20 4.53
CA ASN A 81 -4.06 10.02 3.09
C ASN A 81 -2.78 10.18 2.25
N LEU A 82 -1.72 10.77 2.82
CA LEU A 82 -0.37 10.82 2.22
C LEU A 82 0.11 9.44 1.78
N VAL A 83 -0.14 8.42 2.60
CA VAL A 83 0.30 7.06 2.29
C VAL A 83 -0.55 6.43 1.20
N THR A 84 -1.83 6.77 1.10
CA THR A 84 -2.67 6.32 -0.01
C THR A 84 -2.13 6.86 -1.33
N VAL A 85 -1.81 8.16 -1.38
CA VAL A 85 -1.20 8.79 -2.56
C VAL A 85 0.13 8.13 -2.87
N THR A 86 1.06 8.13 -1.91
CA THR A 86 2.42 7.63 -2.11
C THR A 86 2.42 6.14 -2.50
N GLY A 87 1.56 5.34 -1.86
CA GLY A 87 1.36 3.94 -2.17
C GLY A 87 0.84 3.73 -3.59
N LEU A 88 -0.07 4.57 -4.09
CA LEU A 88 -0.62 4.43 -5.45
C LEU A 88 0.44 4.61 -6.56
N TYR A 89 1.58 5.23 -6.25
CA TYR A 89 2.69 5.40 -7.19
C TYR A 89 3.79 4.34 -7.06
N ILE A 90 3.92 3.68 -5.90
CA ILE A 90 4.99 2.71 -5.63
C ILE A 90 4.46 1.26 -5.72
N LEU A 91 3.20 1.04 -5.33
CA LEU A 91 2.57 -0.27 -5.20
C LEU A 91 1.40 -0.45 -6.18
N ALA A 92 0.95 -1.70 -6.31
CA ALA A 92 -0.27 -2.02 -7.03
C ALA A 92 -1.51 -1.47 -6.28
N PRO A 93 -2.57 -1.03 -6.98
CA PRO A 93 -3.75 -0.43 -6.35
C PRO A 93 -4.39 -1.35 -5.29
N MET A 94 -4.35 -2.67 -5.50
CA MET A 94 -4.87 -3.64 -4.52
C MET A 94 -4.07 -3.69 -3.23
N GLU A 95 -2.74 -3.54 -3.30
CA GLU A 95 -1.89 -3.50 -2.11
C GLU A 95 -2.13 -2.20 -1.32
N VAL A 96 -2.35 -1.08 -2.02
CA VAL A 96 -2.66 0.21 -1.39
C VAL A 96 -3.98 0.17 -0.63
N LEU A 97 -5.02 -0.44 -1.22
CA LEU A 97 -6.30 -0.63 -0.53
C LEU A 97 -6.10 -1.41 0.78
N LEU A 98 -5.30 -2.47 0.75
CA LEU A 98 -5.00 -3.27 1.93
C LEU A 98 -4.24 -2.46 2.99
N VAL A 99 -3.27 -1.63 2.58
CA VAL A 99 -2.57 -0.70 3.48
C VAL A 99 -3.54 0.30 4.13
N VAL A 100 -4.50 0.85 3.37
CA VAL A 100 -5.51 1.77 3.89
C VAL A 100 -6.39 1.09 4.94
N ILE A 101 -6.89 -0.12 4.64
CA ILE A 101 -7.73 -0.89 5.56
C ILE A 101 -6.96 -1.23 6.83
N LEU A 102 -5.76 -1.81 6.71
CA LEU A 102 -4.93 -2.16 7.87
C LEU A 102 -4.61 -0.93 8.72
N ARG A 103 -4.21 0.17 8.09
CA ARG A 103 -3.90 1.43 8.80
C ARG A 103 -5.11 1.91 9.60
N VAL A 104 -6.30 1.94 9.00
CA VAL A 104 -7.50 2.44 9.69
C VAL A 104 -7.91 1.50 10.83
N LEU A 105 -7.83 0.19 10.63
CA LEU A 105 -8.13 -0.78 11.69
C LEU A 105 -7.13 -0.69 12.85
N LEU A 106 -5.82 -0.67 12.56
CA LEU A 106 -4.78 -0.61 13.58
C LEU A 106 -4.85 0.71 14.38
N VAL A 107 -4.92 1.84 13.68
CA VAL A 107 -5.00 3.16 14.35
C VAL A 107 -6.32 3.32 15.08
N GLY A 108 -7.42 2.84 14.52
CA GLY A 108 -8.72 2.91 15.14
C GLY A 108 -8.85 2.03 16.38
N PHE A 109 -8.19 0.87 16.41
CA PHE A 109 -8.15 -0.01 17.58
C PHE A 109 -7.20 0.51 18.68
N MET A 110 -6.07 1.10 18.29
CA MET A 110 -5.09 1.62 19.26
C MET A 110 -5.47 2.97 19.86
N PHE A 111 -6.03 3.88 19.05
CA PHE A 111 -6.19 5.30 19.40
C PHE A 111 -7.60 5.85 19.13
N GLY A 112 -8.50 5.03 18.58
CA GLY A 112 -9.80 5.49 18.08
C GLY A 112 -11.00 4.88 18.81
N ASN A 113 -12.18 5.26 18.32
CA ASN A 113 -13.47 4.68 18.67
C ASN A 113 -14.09 4.05 17.41
N GLY A 114 -15.08 3.15 17.53
CA GLY A 114 -15.74 2.48 16.39
C GLY A 114 -16.25 3.47 15.32
N MET A 115 -16.71 4.64 15.75
CA MET A 115 -17.15 5.73 14.87
C MET A 115 -16.00 6.31 14.03
N SER A 116 -14.82 6.48 14.63
CA SER A 116 -13.63 7.02 13.94
C SER A 116 -13.10 6.06 12.87
N ILE A 117 -13.26 4.74 13.09
CA ILE A 117 -12.93 3.70 12.11
C ILE A 117 -13.87 3.84 10.91
N LEU A 118 -15.18 3.96 11.16
CA LEU A 118 -16.19 4.06 10.10
C LEU A 118 -15.95 5.28 9.22
N TYR A 119 -15.73 6.46 9.83
CA TYR A 119 -15.46 7.69 9.08
C TYR A 119 -14.16 7.57 8.28
N SER A 120 -13.07 7.12 8.90
CA SER A 120 -11.77 6.99 8.24
C SER A 120 -11.75 5.94 7.12
N LEU A 121 -12.51 4.84 7.26
CA LEU A 121 -12.68 3.85 6.21
C LEU A 121 -13.46 4.43 5.04
N ALA A 122 -14.59 5.09 5.29
CA ALA A 122 -15.42 5.69 4.26
C ALA A 122 -14.64 6.74 3.46
N GLY A 123 -14.00 7.69 4.14
CA GLY A 123 -13.13 8.67 3.50
C GLY A 123 -11.95 8.01 2.79
N GLY A 124 -11.35 6.96 3.35
CA GLY A 124 -10.21 6.25 2.79
C GLY A 124 -10.53 5.56 1.46
N ILE A 125 -11.66 4.85 1.42
CA ILE A 125 -12.16 4.17 0.23
C ILE A 125 -12.57 5.18 -0.85
N LEU A 126 -13.29 6.24 -0.47
CA LEU A 126 -13.70 7.28 -1.42
C LEU A 126 -12.49 7.97 -2.05
N SER A 127 -11.52 8.37 -1.21
CA SER A 127 -10.26 8.97 -1.65
C SER A 127 -9.49 8.06 -2.61
N PHE A 128 -9.34 6.77 -2.26
CA PHE A 128 -8.69 5.80 -3.12
C PHE A 128 -9.38 5.66 -4.49
N LEU A 129 -10.72 5.60 -4.49
CA LEU A 129 -11.49 5.47 -5.73
C LEU A 129 -11.33 6.70 -6.63
N VAL A 130 -11.40 7.90 -6.05
CA VAL A 130 -11.20 9.17 -6.77
C VAL A 130 -9.79 9.21 -7.35
N MET A 131 -8.75 8.91 -6.57
CA MET A 131 -7.38 8.88 -7.09
C MET A 131 -7.18 7.85 -8.21
N LEU A 132 -7.82 6.67 -8.10
CA LEU A 132 -7.74 5.63 -9.13
C LEU A 132 -8.38 6.08 -10.44
N LEU A 133 -9.51 6.78 -10.36
CA LEU A 133 -10.19 7.38 -11.51
C LEU A 133 -9.35 8.48 -12.15
N LEU A 134 -8.82 9.43 -11.36
CA LEU A 134 -7.97 10.50 -11.89
C LEU A 134 -6.68 9.96 -12.51
N LYS A 135 -6.11 8.88 -11.96
CA LYS A 135 -4.92 8.22 -12.53
C LYS A 135 -5.18 7.63 -13.92
N ARG A 136 -6.43 7.28 -14.25
CA ARG A 136 -6.81 6.80 -15.60
C ARG A 136 -6.94 7.95 -16.61
N ILE A 137 -7.18 9.17 -16.14
CA ILE A 137 -7.30 10.36 -17.00
C ILE A 137 -5.90 10.87 -17.32
N LYS A 138 -5.49 10.82 -18.59
CA LYS A 138 -4.21 11.39 -19.04
C LYS A 138 -4.26 12.91 -18.92
N GLY A 139 -3.44 13.49 -18.04
CA GLY A 139 -3.30 14.94 -17.88
C GLY A 139 -3.10 15.45 -16.44
N PHE A 140 -3.41 14.63 -15.43
CA PHE A 140 -3.26 15.06 -14.03
C PHE A 140 -1.85 14.85 -13.49
N SER A 141 -1.29 15.90 -12.89
CA SER A 141 -0.03 15.85 -12.14
C SER A 141 -0.19 15.05 -10.84
N MET A 142 0.91 14.50 -10.34
CA MET A 142 0.98 13.83 -9.03
C MET A 142 0.42 14.67 -7.88
N ILE A 143 0.63 15.99 -7.96
CA ILE A 143 0.12 16.97 -7.00
C ILE A 143 -1.41 17.11 -7.11
N GLY A 144 -1.95 17.12 -8.33
CA GLY A 144 -3.40 17.22 -8.56
C GLY A 144 -4.16 15.98 -8.06
N ILE A 145 -3.61 14.79 -8.28
CA ILE A 145 -4.17 13.53 -7.76
C ILE A 145 -4.15 13.53 -6.23
N SER A 146 -3.07 14.06 -5.62
CA SER A 146 -2.96 14.22 -4.17
C SER A 146 -3.99 15.19 -3.59
N ILE A 147 -4.18 16.36 -4.21
CA ILE A 147 -5.20 17.35 -3.79
C ILE A 147 -6.60 16.77 -3.90
N ALA A 148 -6.95 16.19 -5.06
CA ALA A 148 -8.26 15.57 -5.28
C ALA A 148 -8.53 14.45 -4.28
N GLY A 149 -7.50 13.65 -3.98
CA GLY A 149 -7.55 12.64 -2.95
C GLY A 149 -7.73 13.19 -1.53
N GLY A 150 -6.99 14.22 -1.12
CA GLY A 150 -7.13 14.84 0.20
C GLY A 150 -8.51 15.46 0.41
N VAL A 151 -9.00 16.17 -0.60
CA VAL A 151 -10.34 16.75 -0.62
C VAL A 151 -11.43 15.68 -0.54
N SER A 152 -11.37 14.65 -1.39
CA SER A 152 -12.37 13.58 -1.40
C SER A 152 -12.35 12.73 -0.12
N HIS A 153 -11.18 12.57 0.51
CA HIS A 153 -11.08 11.93 1.83
C HIS A 153 -11.93 12.66 2.88
N ASN A 154 -11.74 13.97 2.96
CA ASN A 154 -12.42 14.83 3.93
C ASN A 154 -13.93 14.90 3.67
N ILE A 155 -14.34 14.95 2.40
CA ILE A 155 -15.76 14.86 2.00
C ILE A 155 -16.34 13.52 2.44
N GLY A 156 -15.67 12.40 2.18
CA GLY A 156 -16.17 11.07 2.54
C GLY A 156 -16.33 10.87 4.04
N GLN A 157 -15.40 11.41 4.84
CA GLN A 157 -15.52 11.41 6.31
C GLN A 157 -16.75 12.20 6.77
N ILE A 158 -16.94 13.43 6.27
CA ILE A 158 -18.07 14.30 6.65
C ILE A 158 -19.41 13.71 6.21
N VAL A 159 -19.51 13.20 4.99
CA VAL A 159 -20.78 12.65 4.46
C VAL A 159 -21.28 11.49 5.32
N VAL A 160 -20.38 10.58 5.70
CA VAL A 160 -20.75 9.47 6.60
C VAL A 160 -21.00 9.97 8.02
N ALA A 161 -20.20 10.91 8.52
CA ALA A 161 -20.45 11.50 9.84
C ALA A 161 -21.81 12.23 9.91
N MET A 162 -22.24 12.90 8.84
CA MET A 162 -23.56 13.52 8.72
C MET A 162 -24.68 12.49 8.74
N CYS A 163 -24.49 11.38 8.03
CA CYS A 163 -25.47 10.29 7.98
C CYS A 163 -25.63 9.61 9.35
N VAL A 164 -24.52 9.42 10.08
CA VAL A 164 -24.56 8.71 11.36
C VAL A 164 -24.94 9.61 12.54
N LEU A 165 -24.52 10.88 12.53
CA LEU A 165 -24.85 11.83 13.60
C LEU A 165 -26.15 12.60 13.35
N GLU A 166 -26.79 12.39 12.17
CA GLU A 166 -27.98 13.10 11.68
C GLU A 166 -27.89 14.64 11.80
N ASN A 167 -26.67 15.18 11.80
CA ASN A 167 -26.43 16.56 12.14
C ASN A 167 -25.96 17.34 10.90
N THR A 168 -26.87 18.12 10.31
CA THR A 168 -26.59 18.82 9.06
C THR A 168 -25.58 19.97 9.23
N LYS A 169 -25.30 20.38 10.48
CA LYS A 169 -24.34 21.47 10.79
C LYS A 169 -22.89 21.10 10.43
N LEU A 170 -22.60 19.81 10.23
CA LEU A 170 -21.29 19.35 9.77
C LEU A 170 -20.89 19.96 8.41
N ILE A 171 -21.85 20.34 7.56
CA ILE A 171 -21.58 20.91 6.24
C ILE A 171 -20.85 22.26 6.32
N TYR A 172 -20.99 23.00 7.43
CA TYR A 172 -20.29 24.26 7.66
C TYR A 172 -18.77 24.08 7.86
N TYR A 173 -18.32 22.88 8.22
CA TYR A 173 -16.89 22.57 8.33
C TYR A 173 -16.26 22.22 6.98
N LEU A 174 -17.09 21.92 5.98
CA LEU A 174 -16.64 21.49 4.66
C LEU A 174 -15.72 22.51 3.97
N PRO A 175 -15.98 23.84 3.96
CA PRO A 175 -15.05 24.82 3.39
C PRO A 175 -13.67 24.82 4.06
N VAL A 176 -13.62 24.71 5.39
CA VAL A 176 -12.38 24.64 6.16
C VAL A 176 -11.64 23.35 5.84
N LEU A 177 -12.35 22.22 5.75
CA LEU A 177 -11.80 20.92 5.36
C LEU A 177 -11.30 20.88 3.92
N MET A 178 -11.91 21.62 3.01
CA MET A 178 -11.46 21.74 1.62
C MET A 178 -10.13 22.50 1.54
N ILE A 179 -10.00 23.58 2.30
CA ILE A 179 -8.74 24.34 2.40
C ILE A 179 -7.66 23.45 3.03
N ALA A 180 -7.96 22.80 4.16
CA ALA A 180 -7.04 21.89 4.82
C ALA A 180 -6.63 20.70 3.92
N GLY A 181 -7.58 20.10 3.21
CA GLY A 181 -7.34 19.00 2.26
C GLY A 181 -6.51 19.43 1.05
N THR A 182 -6.65 20.68 0.61
CA THR A 182 -5.84 21.26 -0.47
C THR A 182 -4.41 21.53 0.00
N VAL A 183 -4.24 22.18 1.17
CA VAL A 183 -2.92 22.48 1.75
C VAL A 183 -2.15 21.20 2.03
N THR A 184 -2.78 20.25 2.72
CA THR A 184 -2.18 18.93 2.97
C THR A 184 -1.91 18.20 1.65
N GLY A 185 -2.87 18.19 0.72
CA GLY A 185 -2.71 17.59 -0.60
C GLY A 185 -1.52 18.13 -1.40
N ILE A 186 -1.26 19.45 -1.36
CA ILE A 186 -0.09 20.08 -1.99
C ILE A 186 1.19 19.64 -1.30
N LEU A 187 1.28 19.76 0.03
CA LEU A 187 2.45 19.33 0.82
C LEU A 187 2.79 17.87 0.53
N ILE A 188 1.79 17.01 0.58
CA ILE A 188 1.89 15.58 0.28
C ILE A 188 2.39 15.36 -1.14
N GLY A 189 1.79 16.02 -2.13
CA GLY A 189 2.17 15.87 -3.53
C GLY A 189 3.63 16.26 -3.80
N VAL A 190 4.12 17.33 -3.15
CA VAL A 190 5.52 17.76 -3.24
C VAL A 190 6.46 16.76 -2.58
N VAL A 191 6.11 16.27 -1.39
CA VAL A 191 6.90 15.28 -0.65
C VAL A 191 6.98 13.97 -1.43
N SER A 192 5.85 13.45 -1.92
CA SER A 192 5.82 12.22 -2.73
C SER A 192 6.64 12.37 -4.01
N ARG A 193 6.62 13.54 -4.67
CA ARG A 193 7.45 13.82 -5.85
C ARG A 193 8.95 13.80 -5.54
N LYS A 194 9.36 14.24 -4.35
CA LYS A 194 10.78 14.17 -3.91
C LYS A 194 11.20 12.77 -3.46
N ILE A 195 10.30 12.00 -2.86
CA ILE A 195 10.59 10.63 -2.38
C ILE A 195 10.66 9.63 -3.53
N LEU A 196 9.83 9.78 -4.57
CA LEU A 196 9.78 8.87 -5.70
C LEU A 196 11.15 8.61 -6.39
N PRO A 197 11.97 9.63 -6.70
CA PRO A 197 13.30 9.42 -7.25
C PRO A 197 14.27 8.75 -6.25
N ALA A 198 14.17 9.05 -4.96
CA ALA A 198 15.03 8.43 -3.94
C ALA A 198 14.72 6.93 -3.76
N VAL A 199 13.44 6.55 -3.76
CA VAL A 199 13.00 5.14 -3.69
C VAL A 199 13.35 4.40 -4.99
N SER A 200 13.27 5.07 -6.14
CA SER A 200 13.69 4.50 -7.44
C SER A 200 15.22 4.28 -7.50
N GLN A 201 16.02 5.15 -6.89
CA GLN A 201 17.48 5.00 -6.81
C GLN A 201 17.92 3.86 -5.89
N GLY A 202 17.19 3.60 -4.78
CA GLY A 202 17.43 2.42 -3.94
C GLY A 202 17.21 1.09 -4.67
N ALA A 203 16.28 1.05 -5.63
CA ALA A 203 16.06 -0.12 -6.49
C ALA A 203 17.05 -0.19 -7.68
N GLY A 204 17.59 0.94 -8.12
CA GLY A 204 18.54 1.05 -9.24
C GLY A 204 20.02 0.84 -8.87
N ALA A 205 20.42 1.15 -7.63
CA ALA A 205 21.81 1.01 -7.18
C ALA A 205 22.26 -0.46 -7.03
N GLU A 206 21.35 -1.39 -6.73
CA GLU A 206 21.66 -2.84 -6.70
C GLU A 206 21.72 -3.49 -8.09
N ARG A 207 21.23 -2.85 -9.14
CA ARG A 207 21.36 -3.36 -10.52
C ARG A 207 22.71 -3.04 -11.16
N LYS A 208 23.49 -2.11 -10.60
CA LYS A 208 24.84 -1.76 -11.11
C LYS A 208 25.97 -2.52 -10.41
N ASN A 209 25.67 -3.34 -9.41
CA ASN A 209 26.65 -4.16 -8.69
C ASN A 209 26.25 -5.65 -8.71
N LYS A 210 25.85 -6.15 -9.90
CA LYS A 210 25.75 -7.58 -10.20
C LYS A 210 26.09 -7.83 -11.66
#